data_AF-A0A8T3LI54-F1
#
_entry.id   AF-A0A8T3LI54-F1
#
_cell.length_a   1.000
_cell.length_b   1.000
_cell.length_c   1.000
_cell.angle_alpha   90.00
_cell.angle_beta   90.00
_cell.angle_gamma   90.00
#
_symmetry.space_group_name_H-M   'P 1'
#
loop_
_entity.id
_entity.type
_entity.pdbx_description
1 polymer ?
#
loop_
_entity_poly.entity_id
_entity_poly.type
_entity_poly.pdbx_seq_one_letter_code
_entity_poly.pdbx_strand_id
1 'polypeptide(L)'
;FSNRACFGGVCITKEHNPNLRDKAGREGIIDNKASKLFREIVENILIEIAKRFIGRASNIRDEKLEEINAKHAALKADEDRKKLLRKEQRRIKTSIQRDRISLEHLRNEFYEISQLLSDKNNFKELEELLQLKENIDVLDGTLKNLSLGSVPRNLGSIEKDYRQYRDLEIDAKSLLKQINNSVYSALDHFTVKDDYSIAEKDFRSKAAILHAKIRKFSNKGRNILKEEMLRFEKITNNTNKAFHEKTSQYLS
;
A
#
# COMPACT_ATOMS: atom_id res chain seq x y z
N PHE A 1 17.78 -46.48 -12.76
CA PHE A 1 16.85 -47.07 -11.78
C PHE A 1 15.90 -45.98 -11.29
N SER A 2 14.60 -46.25 -11.31
CA SER A 2 13.53 -45.29 -11.05
C SER A 2 13.48 -44.93 -9.56
N ASN A 3 13.76 -43.67 -9.19
CA ASN A 3 13.48 -43.10 -7.87
C ASN A 3 11.96 -42.87 -7.70
N ARG A 4 11.16 -43.92 -7.82
CA ARG A 4 9.82 -43.92 -7.24
C ARG A 4 10.02 -44.19 -5.75
N ALA A 5 9.74 -43.21 -4.92
CA ALA A 5 9.63 -43.41 -3.48
C ALA A 5 8.47 -44.38 -3.23
N CYS A 6 8.75 -45.68 -3.25
CA CYS A 6 7.80 -46.70 -2.86
C CYS A 6 7.67 -46.64 -1.33
N PHE A 7 6.49 -46.30 -0.84
CA PHE A 7 6.16 -46.38 0.58
C PHE A 7 5.34 -47.66 0.82
N GLY A 8 5.80 -48.48 1.77
CA GLY A 8 5.16 -49.74 2.14
C GLY A 8 5.60 -50.95 1.30
N GLY A 9 5.35 -52.14 1.85
CA GLY A 9 5.61 -53.44 1.22
C GLY A 9 4.83 -54.51 1.96
N VAL A 10 4.38 -55.55 1.23
CA VAL A 10 3.72 -56.70 1.84
C VAL A 10 4.69 -57.88 1.86
N CYS A 11 4.99 -58.38 3.05
CA CYS A 11 5.81 -59.57 3.25
C CYS A 11 4.91 -60.75 3.63
N ILE A 12 5.04 -61.87 2.92
CA ILE A 12 4.34 -63.12 3.23
C ILE A 12 5.41 -64.14 3.66
N THR A 13 5.28 -64.69 4.87
CA THR A 13 6.20 -65.68 5.42
C THR A 13 5.66 -67.10 5.27
N LYS A 14 6.56 -68.09 5.12
CA LYS A 14 6.24 -69.52 5.14
C LYS A 14 6.03 -70.07 6.56
N GLU A 15 6.53 -69.38 7.59
CA GLU A 15 6.53 -69.86 8.98
C GLU A 15 5.13 -70.25 9.48
N HIS A 16 4.11 -69.50 9.04
CA HIS A 16 2.71 -69.75 9.39
C HIS A 16 1.85 -70.09 8.16
N ASN A 17 2.46 -70.41 7.03
CA ASN A 17 1.78 -70.77 5.79
C ASN A 17 2.53 -71.89 5.05
N PRO A 18 2.43 -73.15 5.53
CA PRO A 18 3.20 -74.28 4.99
C PRO A 18 2.81 -74.64 3.55
N ASN A 19 1.66 -74.17 3.08
CA ASN A 19 1.18 -74.36 1.71
C ASN A 19 1.73 -73.33 0.71
N LEU A 20 2.49 -72.33 1.18
CA LEU A 20 3.12 -71.33 0.33
C LEU A 20 4.29 -71.95 -0.44
N ARG A 21 4.03 -72.35 -1.69
CA ARG A 21 5.03 -72.90 -2.61
C ARG A 21 5.73 -71.79 -3.36
N ASP A 22 7.06 -71.80 -3.34
CA ASP A 22 7.89 -70.88 -4.12
C ASP A 22 8.01 -71.46 -5.54
N LYS A 23 7.35 -70.84 -6.51
CA LYS A 23 7.45 -71.24 -7.92
C LYS A 23 8.37 -70.24 -8.59
N ALA A 24 9.48 -70.72 -9.14
CA ALA A 24 10.51 -69.91 -9.76
C ALA A 24 9.91 -68.93 -10.79
N GLY A 25 9.93 -67.64 -10.47
CA GLY A 25 9.52 -66.54 -11.37
C GLY A 25 8.31 -65.71 -10.90
N ARG A 26 8.12 -64.54 -11.52
CA ARG A 26 6.98 -63.62 -11.27
C ARG A 26 5.62 -64.20 -11.72
N GLU A 27 5.64 -65.31 -12.46
CA GLU A 27 4.47 -65.97 -13.06
C GLU A 27 3.47 -66.50 -12.01
N GLY A 28 3.94 -66.97 -10.84
CA GLY A 28 3.08 -67.59 -9.83
C GLY A 28 2.10 -66.64 -9.12
N ILE A 29 2.42 -65.34 -9.09
CA ILE A 29 1.57 -64.27 -8.54
C ILE A 29 0.59 -63.75 -9.59
N ILE A 30 0.93 -63.83 -10.88
CA ILE A 30 0.12 -63.22 -11.94
C ILE A 30 -1.10 -64.08 -12.29
N ASP A 31 -0.99 -65.41 -12.22
CA ASP A 31 -2.04 -66.30 -12.72
C ASP A 31 -2.77 -67.17 -11.67
N ASN A 32 -2.41 -67.03 -10.39
CA ASN A 32 -3.12 -67.70 -9.31
C ASN A 32 -4.35 -66.89 -8.86
N LYS A 33 -5.53 -67.51 -8.82
CA LYS A 33 -6.79 -66.92 -8.31
C LYS A 33 -6.60 -66.32 -6.91
N ALA A 34 -5.85 -66.98 -6.04
CA ALA A 34 -5.57 -66.49 -4.69
C ALA A 34 -4.72 -65.20 -4.70
N SER A 35 -3.81 -65.07 -5.66
CA SER A 35 -2.97 -63.88 -5.79
C SER A 35 -3.72 -62.69 -6.40
N LYS A 36 -4.60 -62.94 -7.37
CA LYS A 36 -5.52 -61.91 -7.91
C LYS A 36 -6.41 -61.36 -6.79
N LEU A 37 -6.99 -62.25 -5.97
CA LEU A 37 -7.82 -61.89 -4.81
C LEU A 37 -7.01 -61.13 -3.75
N PHE A 38 -5.79 -61.58 -3.45
CA PHE A 38 -4.90 -60.89 -2.50
C PHE A 38 -4.58 -59.47 -2.96
N ARG A 39 -4.24 -59.28 -4.24
CA ARG A 39 -3.98 -57.96 -4.81
C ARG A 39 -5.21 -57.06 -4.69
N GLU A 40 -6.39 -57.57 -5.03
CA GLU A 40 -7.65 -56.81 -4.94
C GLU A 40 -7.94 -56.36 -3.50
N ILE A 41 -7.72 -57.23 -2.51
CA ILE A 41 -7.87 -56.89 -1.10
C ILE A 41 -6.90 -55.78 -0.70
N VAL A 42 -5.62 -55.91 -1.04
CA VAL A 42 -4.61 -54.89 -0.72
C VAL A 42 -4.92 -53.57 -1.40
N GLU A 43 -5.32 -53.59 -2.67
CA GLU A 43 -5.71 -52.40 -3.43
C GLU A 43 -6.90 -51.70 -2.77
N ASN A 44 -7.95 -52.44 -2.40
CA ASN A 44 -9.12 -51.89 -1.73
C ASN A 44 -8.77 -51.28 -0.37
N ILE A 45 -7.91 -51.95 0.42
CA ILE A 45 -7.44 -51.41 1.71
C ILE A 45 -6.67 -50.10 1.49
N LEU A 46 -5.76 -50.06 0.52
CA LEU A 46 -4.96 -48.87 0.23
C LEU A 46 -5.84 -47.72 -0.28
N ILE A 47 -6.82 -48.00 -1.15
CA ILE A 47 -7.79 -47.02 -1.62
C ILE A 47 -8.63 -46.49 -0.46
N GLU A 48 -9.09 -47.35 0.44
CA GLU A 48 -9.91 -46.94 1.57
C GLU A 48 -9.12 -46.11 2.58
N ILE A 49 -7.88 -46.51 2.87
CA ILE A 49 -6.97 -45.72 3.72
C ILE A 49 -6.71 -44.35 3.07
N ALA A 50 -6.43 -44.35 1.77
CA ALA A 50 -6.22 -43.11 1.03
C ALA A 50 -7.47 -42.21 1.10
N LYS A 51 -8.67 -42.74 0.91
CA LYS A 51 -9.91 -41.94 0.99
C LYS A 51 -10.17 -41.40 2.40
N ARG A 52 -10.07 -42.27 3.42
CA ARG A 52 -10.47 -41.94 4.80
C ARG A 52 -9.46 -41.08 5.54
N PHE A 53 -8.16 -41.25 5.28
CA PHE A 53 -7.12 -40.67 6.14
C PHE A 53 -6.19 -39.69 5.41
N ILE A 54 -5.87 -39.90 4.12
CA ILE A 54 -4.77 -39.17 3.45
C ILE A 54 -5.25 -38.20 2.36
N GLY A 55 -6.24 -38.63 1.59
CA GLY A 55 -6.70 -38.02 0.36
C GLY A 55 -7.51 -36.75 0.58
N ARG A 56 -7.95 -36.13 -0.52
CA ARG A 56 -8.73 -34.88 -0.47
C ARG A 56 -10.08 -35.03 0.22
N ALA A 57 -10.61 -36.25 0.33
CA ALA A 57 -11.88 -36.56 0.97
C ALA A 57 -11.74 -36.96 2.45
N SER A 58 -10.52 -36.93 3.01
CA SER A 58 -10.27 -37.25 4.42
C SER A 58 -10.61 -36.06 5.31
N ASN A 59 -11.47 -36.25 6.30
CA ASN A 59 -11.83 -35.21 7.28
C ASN A 59 -10.60 -34.76 8.11
N ILE A 60 -9.60 -35.64 8.31
CA ILE A 60 -8.36 -35.33 9.04
C ILE A 60 -7.54 -34.27 8.30
N ARG A 61 -7.66 -34.25 6.97
CA ARG A 61 -6.97 -33.27 6.14
C ARG A 61 -7.52 -31.87 6.38
N ASP A 62 -8.82 -31.71 6.57
CA ASP A 62 -9.46 -30.40 6.69
C ASP A 62 -8.94 -29.64 7.91
N GLU A 63 -8.80 -30.31 9.06
CA GLU A 63 -8.20 -29.73 10.28
C GLU A 63 -6.76 -29.25 10.05
N LYS A 64 -5.96 -30.00 9.27
CA LYS A 64 -4.58 -29.62 8.96
C LYS A 64 -4.48 -28.61 7.82
N LEU A 65 -5.47 -28.53 6.95
CA LEU A 65 -5.47 -27.66 5.79
C LEU A 65 -5.53 -26.18 6.22
N GLU A 66 -6.31 -25.86 7.26
CA GLU A 66 -6.35 -24.51 7.82
C GLU A 66 -4.98 -24.09 8.37
N GLU A 67 -4.33 -24.96 9.15
CA GLU A 67 -2.99 -24.71 9.70
C GLU A 67 -1.95 -24.48 8.58
N ILE A 68 -1.98 -25.31 7.53
CA ILE A 68 -1.08 -25.20 6.38
C ILE A 68 -1.37 -23.92 5.58
N ASN A 69 -2.65 -23.61 5.34
CA ASN A 69 -3.05 -22.41 4.61
C ASN A 69 -2.67 -21.14 5.37
N ALA A 70 -2.83 -21.12 6.70
CA ALA A 70 -2.41 -20.01 7.55
C ALA A 70 -0.89 -19.79 7.46
N LYS A 71 -0.09 -20.88 7.51
CA LYS A 71 1.37 -20.82 7.31
C LYS A 71 1.72 -20.28 5.91
N HIS A 72 1.07 -20.78 4.86
CA HIS A 72 1.30 -20.32 3.49
C HIS A 72 0.91 -18.85 3.31
N ALA A 73 -0.20 -18.42 3.89
CA ALA A 73 -0.65 -17.03 3.86
C ALA A 73 0.35 -16.10 4.57
N ALA A 74 0.87 -16.51 5.73
CA ALA A 74 1.88 -15.76 6.46
C ALA A 74 3.20 -15.64 5.66
N LEU A 75 3.66 -16.74 5.06
CA LEU A 75 4.84 -16.74 4.18
C LEU A 75 4.65 -15.81 2.97
N LYS A 76 3.50 -15.91 2.30
CA LYS A 76 3.15 -15.05 1.17
C LYS A 76 3.12 -13.57 1.57
N ALA A 77 2.52 -13.25 2.71
CA ALA A 77 2.47 -11.88 3.22
C ALA A 77 3.87 -11.32 3.52
N ASP A 78 4.78 -12.13 4.07
CA ASP A 78 6.17 -11.73 4.31
C ASP A 78 6.95 -11.53 3.01
N GLU A 79 6.79 -12.43 2.03
CA GLU A 79 7.37 -12.28 0.70
C GLU A 79 6.91 -11.01 0.00
N ASP A 80 5.60 -10.72 0.04
CA ASP A 80 5.01 -9.54 -0.59
C ASP A 80 5.51 -8.26 0.07
N ARG A 81 5.64 -8.23 1.42
CA ARG A 81 6.29 -7.13 2.14
C ARG A 81 7.75 -6.93 1.70
N LYS A 82 8.53 -8.01 1.58
CA LYS A 82 9.92 -7.95 1.11
C LYS A 82 10.02 -7.46 -0.32
N LYS A 83 9.11 -7.87 -1.21
CA LYS A 83 9.04 -7.39 -2.60
C LYS A 83 8.72 -5.89 -2.67
N LEU A 84 7.74 -5.42 -1.89
CA LEU A 84 7.41 -4.00 -1.81
C LEU A 84 8.60 -3.17 -1.31
N LEU A 85 9.26 -3.60 -0.22
CA LEU A 85 10.45 -2.94 0.31
C LEU A 85 11.58 -2.86 -0.74
N ARG A 86 11.85 -3.95 -1.46
CA ARG A 86 12.86 -3.96 -2.53
C ARG A 86 12.50 -3.02 -3.68
N LYS A 87 11.22 -2.94 -4.04
CA LYS A 87 10.74 -2.03 -5.10
C LYS A 87 10.93 -0.57 -4.68
N GLU A 88 10.55 -0.22 -3.46
CA GLU A 88 10.75 1.13 -2.90
C GLU A 88 12.22 1.51 -2.79
N GLN A 89 13.06 0.61 -2.28
CA GLN A 89 14.51 0.79 -2.21
C GLN A 89 15.11 1.06 -3.61
N ARG A 90 14.71 0.28 -4.61
CA ARG A 90 15.16 0.50 -6.01
C ARG A 90 14.71 1.87 -6.53
N ARG A 91 13.44 2.24 -6.33
CA ARG A 91 12.92 3.55 -6.73
C ARG A 91 13.75 4.68 -6.12
N ILE A 92 13.95 4.65 -4.80
CA ILE A 92 14.72 5.68 -4.08
C ILE A 92 16.16 5.74 -4.60
N LYS A 93 16.81 4.59 -4.77
CA LYS A 93 18.19 4.53 -5.29
C LYS A 93 18.28 5.18 -6.67
N THR A 94 17.36 4.85 -7.58
CA THR A 94 17.32 5.42 -8.93
C THR A 94 17.03 6.92 -8.90
N SER A 95 16.11 7.38 -8.04
CA SER A 95 15.84 8.81 -7.87
C SER A 95 17.07 9.56 -7.34
N ILE A 96 17.74 9.06 -6.30
CA ILE A 96 18.97 9.69 -5.77
C ILE A 96 20.04 9.78 -6.86
N GLN A 97 20.28 8.70 -7.59
CA GLN A 97 21.29 8.68 -8.65
C GLN A 97 20.99 9.66 -9.78
N ARG A 98 19.72 9.83 -10.13
CA ARG A 98 19.28 10.75 -11.18
C ARG A 98 19.31 12.21 -10.71
N ASP A 99 18.84 12.46 -9.49
CA ASP A 99 18.42 13.80 -9.05
C ASP A 99 19.46 14.49 -8.14
N ARG A 100 20.49 13.76 -7.68
CA ARG A 100 21.49 14.30 -6.72
C ARG A 100 22.21 15.54 -7.24
N ILE A 101 22.74 15.46 -8.46
CA ILE A 101 23.51 16.57 -9.05
C ILE A 101 22.61 17.79 -9.23
N SER A 102 21.38 17.59 -9.74
CA SER A 102 20.40 18.67 -9.88
C SER A 102 20.01 19.30 -8.56
N LEU A 103 19.87 18.52 -7.49
CA LEU A 103 19.60 19.03 -6.15
C LEU A 103 20.78 19.83 -5.58
N GLU A 104 22.02 19.36 -5.79
CA GLU A 104 23.23 20.07 -5.39
C GLU A 104 23.35 21.43 -6.11
N HIS A 105 23.08 21.48 -7.42
CA HIS A 105 23.04 22.73 -8.18
C HIS A 105 21.95 23.68 -7.66
N LEU A 106 20.72 23.18 -7.49
CA LEU A 106 19.60 23.98 -6.98
C LEU A 106 19.89 24.55 -5.59
N ARG A 107 20.49 23.75 -4.71
CA ARG A 107 20.91 24.18 -3.37
C ARG A 107 21.97 25.29 -3.46
N ASN A 108 22.90 25.22 -4.40
CA ASN A 108 23.90 26.26 -4.62
C ASN A 108 23.28 27.54 -5.20
N GLU A 109 22.33 27.43 -6.13
CA GLU A 109 21.55 28.59 -6.63
C GLU A 109 20.81 29.31 -5.48
N PHE A 110 20.15 28.55 -4.59
CA PHE A 110 19.54 29.15 -3.40
C PHE A 110 20.58 29.83 -2.49
N TYR A 111 21.76 29.23 -2.34
CA TYR A 111 22.83 29.85 -1.55
C TYR A 111 23.28 31.18 -2.17
N GLU A 112 23.50 31.22 -3.49
CA GLU A 112 23.87 32.44 -4.22
C GLU A 112 22.79 33.53 -4.11
N ILE A 113 21.51 33.18 -4.30
CA ILE A 113 20.38 34.10 -4.11
C ILE A 113 20.34 34.63 -2.66
N SER A 114 20.59 33.76 -1.68
CA SER A 114 20.64 34.16 -0.28
C SER A 114 21.78 35.15 0.01
N GLN A 115 22.93 35.01 -0.65
CA GLN A 115 24.03 35.97 -0.54
C GLN A 115 23.68 37.29 -1.21
N LEU A 116 23.07 37.27 -2.40
CA LEU A 116 22.60 38.47 -3.09
C LEU A 116 21.59 39.27 -2.25
N LEU A 117 20.68 38.58 -1.55
CA LEU A 117 19.71 39.21 -0.65
C LEU A 117 20.28 39.71 0.68
N SER A 118 21.49 39.28 1.05
CA SER A 118 22.15 39.73 2.28
C SER A 118 22.71 41.15 2.16
N ASP A 119 23.00 41.60 0.93
CA ASP A 119 23.41 42.97 0.66
C ASP A 119 22.17 43.84 0.36
N LYS A 120 21.84 44.73 1.31
CA LYS A 120 20.65 45.60 1.26
C LYS A 120 20.67 46.60 0.11
N ASN A 121 21.81 46.80 -0.55
CA ASN A 121 21.95 47.76 -1.65
C ASN A 121 21.72 47.14 -3.03
N ASN A 122 21.51 45.83 -3.12
CA ASN A 122 21.40 45.11 -4.39
C ASN A 122 20.08 45.33 -5.14
N PHE A 123 19.01 45.66 -4.42
CA PHE A 123 17.70 45.89 -5.02
C PHE A 123 17.29 47.33 -4.77
N LYS A 124 17.19 48.11 -5.84
CA LYS A 124 16.80 49.53 -5.78
C LYS A 124 15.38 49.74 -6.30
N GLU A 125 14.87 48.78 -7.06
CA GLU A 125 13.56 48.84 -7.69
C GLU A 125 12.65 47.69 -7.25
N LEU A 126 11.35 47.97 -7.14
CA LEU A 126 10.33 46.98 -6.78
C LEU A 126 10.21 45.88 -7.84
N GLU A 127 10.36 46.23 -9.13
CA GLU A 127 10.23 45.32 -10.26
C GLU A 127 11.29 44.22 -10.23
N GLU A 128 12.55 44.57 -9.94
CA GLU A 128 13.66 43.61 -9.79
C GLU A 128 13.36 42.56 -8.70
N LEU A 129 12.72 43.00 -7.62
CA LEU A 129 12.37 42.17 -6.47
C LEU A 129 11.20 41.23 -6.78
N LEU A 130 10.22 41.70 -7.56
CA LEU A 130 9.11 40.88 -8.05
C LEU A 130 9.59 39.80 -9.04
N GLN A 131 10.47 40.15 -9.97
CA GLN A 131 11.09 39.20 -10.89
C GLN A 131 11.92 38.14 -10.16
N LEU A 132 12.70 38.56 -9.16
CA LEU A 132 13.43 37.61 -8.31
C LEU A 132 12.48 36.64 -7.60
N LYS A 133 11.35 37.13 -7.10
CA LYS A 133 10.34 36.29 -6.45
C LYS A 133 9.74 35.26 -7.42
N GLU A 134 9.41 35.66 -8.64
CA GLU A 134 8.91 34.73 -9.67
C GLU A 134 9.94 33.64 -9.97
N ASN A 135 11.21 34.00 -10.08
CA ASN A 135 12.31 33.04 -10.26
C ASN A 135 12.40 32.07 -9.06
N ILE A 136 12.28 32.57 -7.82
CA ILE A 136 12.27 31.74 -6.61
C ILE A 136 11.08 30.77 -6.61
N ASP A 137 9.90 31.20 -7.05
CA ASP A 137 8.71 30.34 -7.13
C ASP A 137 8.89 29.20 -8.16
N VAL A 138 9.58 29.46 -9.28
CA VAL A 138 9.98 28.44 -10.25
C VAL A 138 10.96 27.43 -9.60
N LEU A 139 11.97 27.92 -8.87
CA LEU A 139 12.94 27.07 -8.17
C LEU A 139 12.32 26.27 -7.00
N ASP A 140 11.32 26.81 -6.30
CA ASP A 140 10.54 26.04 -5.31
C ASP A 140 9.76 24.91 -6.01
N GLY A 141 9.23 25.17 -7.21
CA GLY A 141 8.61 24.16 -8.06
C GLY A 141 9.57 23.02 -8.41
N THR A 142 10.81 23.33 -8.81
CA THR A 142 11.82 22.30 -9.11
C THR A 142 12.22 21.54 -7.85
N LEU A 143 12.40 22.20 -6.71
CA LEU A 143 12.72 21.56 -5.42
C LEU A 143 11.66 20.51 -5.02
N LYS A 144 10.37 20.82 -5.22
CA LYS A 144 9.27 19.88 -4.95
C LYS A 144 9.34 18.64 -5.83
N ASN A 145 9.74 18.78 -7.09
CA ASN A 145 9.87 17.66 -8.03
C ASN A 145 11.05 16.74 -7.70
N LEU A 146 12.08 17.25 -7.02
CA LEU A 146 13.24 16.47 -6.56
C LEU A 146 12.98 15.74 -5.22
N SER A 147 11.87 16.00 -4.54
CA SER A 147 11.60 15.39 -3.23
C SER A 147 11.32 13.89 -3.33
N LEU A 148 11.97 13.07 -2.48
CA LEU A 148 11.83 11.60 -2.46
C LEU A 148 10.51 11.11 -1.82
N GLY A 149 9.66 12.01 -1.30
CA GLY A 149 8.39 11.67 -0.66
C GLY A 149 8.55 11.03 0.73
N SER A 150 7.68 10.09 1.08
CA SER A 150 7.64 9.46 2.41
C SER A 150 8.72 8.40 2.60
N VAL A 151 9.34 8.39 3.78
CA VAL A 151 10.46 7.52 4.14
C VAL A 151 10.00 6.09 4.47
N PRO A 152 10.55 5.05 3.81
CA PRO A 152 10.41 3.67 4.24
C PRO A 152 11.06 3.42 5.61
N ARG A 153 10.50 2.54 6.44
CA ARG A 153 11.04 2.22 7.77
C ARG A 153 12.42 1.53 7.76
N ASN A 154 12.83 0.92 6.65
CA ASN A 154 14.11 0.21 6.55
C ASN A 154 14.70 0.36 5.14
N LEU A 155 15.79 1.12 5.01
CA LEU A 155 16.45 1.41 3.73
C LEU A 155 17.66 0.50 3.45
N GLY A 156 18.06 -0.33 4.41
CA GLY A 156 19.18 -1.26 4.27
C GLY A 156 20.45 -0.56 3.78
N SER A 157 21.03 -1.05 2.69
CA SER A 157 22.28 -0.51 2.13
C SER A 157 22.18 0.91 1.56
N ILE A 158 20.98 1.43 1.30
CA ILE A 158 20.76 2.75 0.69
C ILE A 158 20.64 3.85 1.76
N GLU A 159 20.58 3.48 3.04
CA GLU A 159 20.40 4.39 4.17
C GLU A 159 21.36 5.59 4.14
N LYS A 160 22.65 5.36 3.86
CA LYS A 160 23.67 6.41 3.81
C LYS A 160 23.41 7.41 2.69
N ASP A 161 23.21 6.93 1.46
CA ASP A 161 22.96 7.79 0.30
C ASP A 161 21.66 8.56 0.45
N TYR A 162 20.63 7.91 1.00
CA TYR A 162 19.36 8.55 1.32
C TYR A 162 19.52 9.67 2.34
N ARG A 163 20.26 9.44 3.44
CA ARG A 163 20.51 10.48 4.45
C ARG A 163 21.23 11.69 3.86
N GLN A 164 22.28 11.46 3.09
CA GLN A 164 23.01 12.55 2.41
C GLN A 164 22.10 13.36 1.49
N TYR A 165 21.29 12.68 0.68
CA TYR A 165 20.32 13.34 -0.19
C TYR A 165 19.29 14.15 0.62
N ARG A 166 18.82 13.57 1.73
CA ARG A 166 17.82 14.21 2.58
C ARG A 166 18.37 15.42 3.31
N ASP A 167 19.62 15.37 3.76
CA ASP A 167 20.30 16.50 4.39
C ASP A 167 20.42 17.67 3.38
N LEU A 168 20.82 17.37 2.13
CA LEU A 168 20.82 18.37 1.04
C LEU A 168 19.44 18.99 0.78
N GLU A 169 18.39 18.17 0.77
CA GLU A 169 17.01 18.64 0.57
C GLU A 169 16.54 19.53 1.73
N ILE A 170 16.90 19.18 2.98
CA ILE A 170 16.58 19.96 4.17
C ILE A 170 17.31 21.31 4.14
N ASP A 171 18.59 21.30 3.77
CA ASP A 171 19.40 22.51 3.63
C ASP A 171 18.84 23.45 2.57
N ALA A 172 18.48 22.92 1.39
CA ALA A 172 17.85 23.69 0.32
C ALA A 172 16.52 24.32 0.78
N LYS A 173 15.68 23.58 1.52
CA LYS A 173 14.44 24.11 2.10
C LYS A 173 14.69 25.20 3.14
N SER A 174 15.74 25.05 3.94
CA SER A 174 16.15 26.05 4.93
C SER A 174 16.56 27.36 4.24
N LEU A 175 17.41 27.28 3.20
CA LEU A 175 17.82 28.42 2.39
C LEU A 175 16.62 29.08 1.72
N LEU A 176 15.74 28.31 1.07
CA LEU A 176 14.51 28.84 0.47
C LEU A 176 13.63 29.59 1.47
N LYS A 177 13.52 29.09 2.71
CA LYS A 177 12.78 29.78 3.77
C LYS A 177 13.45 31.11 4.15
N GLN A 178 14.79 31.14 4.26
CA GLN A 178 15.54 32.35 4.54
C GLN A 178 15.37 33.40 3.43
N ILE A 179 15.54 32.97 2.18
CA ILE A 179 15.33 33.79 0.97
C ILE A 179 13.94 34.42 0.97
N ASN A 180 12.90 33.60 1.17
CA ASN A 180 11.52 34.09 1.22
C ASN A 180 11.33 35.15 2.30
N ASN A 181 11.85 34.92 3.51
CA ASN A 181 11.77 35.90 4.60
C ASN A 181 12.47 37.22 4.25
N SER A 182 13.65 37.15 3.63
CA SER A 182 14.40 38.34 3.19
C SER A 182 13.65 39.10 2.09
N VAL A 183 13.12 38.39 1.10
CA VAL A 183 12.29 38.95 0.02
C VAL A 183 11.05 39.63 0.59
N TYR A 184 10.32 38.99 1.51
CA TYR A 184 9.15 39.61 2.14
C TYR A 184 9.52 40.86 2.94
N SER A 185 10.64 40.82 3.67
CA SER A 185 11.11 41.97 4.44
C SER A 185 11.49 43.15 3.54
N ALA A 186 12.13 42.87 2.41
CA ALA A 186 12.52 43.89 1.44
C ALA A 186 11.31 44.46 0.68
N LEU A 187 10.34 43.62 0.29
CA LEU A 187 9.06 44.08 -0.28
C LEU A 187 8.32 45.01 0.69
N ASP A 188 8.30 44.67 1.98
CA ASP A 188 7.67 45.48 3.03
C ASP A 188 8.29 46.90 3.15
N HIS A 189 9.57 47.06 2.77
CA HIS A 189 10.25 48.36 2.73
C HIS A 189 9.89 49.21 1.50
N PHE A 190 9.64 48.58 0.34
CA PHE A 190 9.24 49.25 -0.90
C PHE A 190 7.76 49.61 -0.94
N THR A 191 6.91 48.84 -0.24
CA THR A 191 5.53 49.24 0.00
C THR A 191 5.52 50.36 1.04
N VAL A 192 5.56 51.62 0.59
CA VAL A 192 5.16 52.74 1.45
C VAL A 192 3.76 52.42 1.96
N LYS A 193 3.66 52.08 3.25
CA LYS A 193 2.44 51.62 3.91
C LYS A 193 1.51 52.82 4.07
N ASP A 194 0.63 53.04 3.11
CA ASP A 194 -0.62 53.75 3.40
C ASP A 194 -1.51 52.76 4.17
N ASP A 195 -1.91 53.13 5.39
CA ASP A 195 -2.56 52.27 6.40
C ASP A 195 -3.77 51.48 5.84
N TYR A 196 -4.39 52.01 4.79
CA TYR A 196 -5.49 51.40 4.06
C TYR A 196 -5.14 50.04 3.43
N SER A 197 -3.93 49.89 2.87
CA SER A 197 -3.52 48.66 2.17
C SER A 197 -3.32 47.46 3.11
N ILE A 198 -2.84 47.73 4.33
CA ILE A 198 -2.67 46.73 5.39
C ILE A 198 -4.05 46.27 5.87
N ALA A 199 -4.96 47.22 6.11
CA ALA A 199 -6.33 46.94 6.49
C ALA A 199 -7.05 46.10 5.42
N GLU A 200 -6.83 46.37 4.13
CA GLU A 200 -7.43 45.61 3.03
C GLU A 200 -6.90 44.17 2.95
N LYS A 201 -5.60 43.95 3.10
CA LYS A 201 -5.01 42.59 3.08
C LYS A 201 -5.52 41.74 4.25
N ASP A 202 -5.58 42.34 5.45
CA ASP A 202 -6.07 41.66 6.65
C ASP A 202 -7.57 41.37 6.56
N PHE A 203 -8.34 42.30 5.97
CA PHE A 203 -9.75 42.10 5.64
C PHE A 203 -9.95 40.96 4.63
N ARG A 204 -9.19 40.91 3.54
CA ARG A 204 -9.27 39.84 2.51
C ARG A 204 -8.97 38.46 3.11
N SER A 205 -7.96 38.36 3.97
CA SER A 205 -7.62 37.12 4.68
C SER A 205 -8.78 36.64 5.57
N LYS A 206 -9.34 37.53 6.39
CA LYS A 206 -10.49 37.22 7.26
C LYS A 206 -11.75 36.88 6.46
N ALA A 207 -12.01 37.58 5.35
CA ALA A 207 -13.11 37.29 4.43
C ALA A 207 -12.98 35.90 3.81
N ALA A 208 -11.78 35.49 3.38
CA ALA A 208 -11.53 34.15 2.85
C ALA A 208 -11.83 33.04 3.87
N ILE A 209 -11.43 33.24 5.14
CA ILE A 209 -11.74 32.31 6.24
C ILE A 209 -13.26 32.22 6.46
N LEU A 210 -13.96 33.35 6.42
CA LEU A 210 -15.42 33.39 6.57
C LEU A 210 -16.12 32.66 5.42
N HIS A 211 -15.70 32.90 4.17
CA HIS A 211 -16.22 32.20 3.00
C HIS A 211 -16.00 30.68 3.08
N ALA A 212 -14.84 30.25 3.55
CA ALA A 212 -14.56 28.83 3.77
C ALA A 212 -15.51 28.21 4.82
N LYS A 213 -15.77 28.91 5.93
CA LYS A 213 -16.75 28.49 6.95
C LYS A 213 -18.18 28.42 6.40
N ILE A 214 -18.61 29.45 5.66
CA ILE A 214 -19.94 29.47 5.02
C ILE A 214 -20.09 28.28 4.06
N ARG A 215 -19.08 28.02 3.22
CA ARG A 215 -19.09 26.88 2.29
C ARG A 215 -19.17 25.54 3.03
N LYS A 216 -18.41 25.39 4.11
CA LYS A 216 -18.46 24.20 4.98
C LYS A 216 -19.85 23.99 5.59
N PHE A 217 -20.47 25.03 6.14
CA PHE A 217 -21.81 24.93 6.72
C PHE A 217 -22.89 24.69 5.67
N SER A 218 -22.80 25.33 4.51
CA SER A 218 -23.70 25.08 3.39
C SER A 218 -23.64 23.61 2.94
N ASN A 219 -22.44 23.04 2.79
CA ASN A 219 -22.29 21.63 2.44
C ASN A 219 -22.82 20.70 3.53
N LYS A 220 -22.57 21.02 4.81
CA LYS A 220 -23.12 20.25 5.94
C LYS A 220 -24.65 20.28 5.93
N GLY A 221 -25.26 21.44 5.70
CA GLY A 221 -26.71 21.60 5.61
C GLY A 221 -27.32 20.81 4.45
N ARG A 222 -26.69 20.85 3.27
CA ARG A 222 -27.12 20.04 2.11
C ARG A 222 -27.09 18.55 2.40
N ASN A 223 -26.05 18.07 3.08
CA ASN A 223 -25.95 16.66 3.45
C ASN A 223 -27.05 16.25 4.43
N ILE A 224 -27.31 17.05 5.47
CA ILE A 224 -28.39 16.79 6.44
C ILE A 224 -29.75 16.75 5.74
N LEU A 225 -30.04 17.70 4.84
CA LEU A 225 -31.28 17.69 4.07
C LEU A 225 -31.41 16.43 3.21
N LYS A 226 -30.32 16.00 2.57
CA LYS A 226 -30.31 14.77 1.77
C LYS A 226 -30.60 13.54 2.62
N GLU A 227 -30.01 13.46 3.82
CA GLU A 227 -30.27 12.36 4.77
C GLU A 227 -31.72 12.34 5.24
N GLU A 228 -32.29 13.51 5.57
CA GLU A 228 -33.69 13.61 6.00
C GLU A 228 -34.67 13.30 4.85
N MET A 229 -34.36 13.69 3.61
CA MET A 229 -35.16 13.28 2.44
C MET A 229 -35.18 11.76 2.28
N LEU A 230 -34.01 11.10 2.36
CA LEU A 230 -33.92 9.63 2.30
C LEU A 230 -34.68 8.97 3.45
N ARG A 231 -34.62 9.54 4.64
CA ARG A 231 -35.35 9.06 5.82
C ARG A 231 -36.86 9.19 5.61
N PHE A 232 -37.33 10.31 5.08
CA PHE A 232 -38.74 10.54 4.78
C PHE A 232 -39.25 9.53 3.74
N GLU A 233 -38.53 9.33 2.64
CA GLU A 233 -38.87 8.33 1.61
C GLU A 233 -38.93 6.90 2.18
N LYS A 234 -38.02 6.56 3.10
CA LYS A 234 -38.05 5.26 3.76
C LYS A 234 -39.30 5.08 4.63
N ILE A 235 -39.69 6.12 5.38
CA ILE A 235 -40.88 6.10 6.24
C ILE A 235 -42.15 5.99 5.39
N THR A 236 -42.29 6.78 4.33
CA THR A 236 -43.46 6.71 3.44
C THR A 236 -43.58 5.34 2.77
N ASN A 237 -42.49 4.79 2.26
CA ASN A 237 -42.47 3.45 1.68
C ASN A 237 -42.88 2.37 2.68
N ASN A 238 -42.34 2.42 3.90
CA ASN A 238 -42.70 1.47 4.96
C ASN A 238 -44.17 1.59 5.36
N THR A 239 -44.68 2.83 5.45
CA THR A 239 -46.08 3.09 5.82
C THR A 239 -47.04 2.60 4.74
N ASN A 240 -46.73 2.83 3.47
CA ASN A 240 -47.51 2.32 2.34
C ASN A 240 -47.54 0.79 2.32
N LYS A 241 -46.38 0.13 2.54
CA LYS A 241 -46.33 -1.33 2.68
C LYS A 241 -47.21 -1.84 3.82
N ALA A 242 -47.07 -1.26 5.00
CA ALA A 242 -47.88 -1.64 6.16
C ALA A 242 -49.40 -1.40 5.93
N PHE A 243 -49.76 -0.33 5.21
CA PHE A 243 -51.14 -0.06 4.82
C PHE A 243 -51.68 -1.15 3.87
N HIS A 244 -50.91 -1.51 2.82
CA HIS A 244 -51.29 -2.57 1.87
C HIS A 244 -51.39 -3.94 2.53
N GLU A 245 -50.47 -4.28 3.44
CA GLU A 245 -50.52 -5.52 4.21
C GLU A 245 -51.79 -5.59 5.08
N LYS A 246 -52.09 -4.52 5.82
CA LYS A 246 -53.31 -4.47 6.65
C LYS A 246 -54.58 -4.51 5.81
N THR A 247 -54.67 -3.76 4.70
CA THR A 247 -55.86 -3.78 3.84
C THR A 247 -56.08 -5.13 3.17
N SER A 248 -55.01 -5.82 2.77
CA SER A 248 -55.10 -7.17 2.20
C SER A 248 -55.69 -8.19 3.18
N GLN A 249 -55.39 -8.05 4.48
CA GLN A 249 -55.96 -8.91 5.54
C GLN A 249 -57.48 -8.74 5.72
N TYR A 250 -58.07 -7.62 5.30
CA TYR A 250 -59.52 -7.37 5.38
C TYR A 250 -60.26 -7.64 4.06
N LEU A 251 -59.53 -7.91 2.98
CA LEU A 251 -60.08 -8.21 1.64
C LEU A 251 -60.02 -9.70 1.27
N SER A 252 -59.46 -10.53 2.15
CA SER A 252 -59.48 -12.01 2.14
C SER A 252 -60.42 -12.55 3.21
#